data_AF-A0A8S4GWQ2-F1
#
_entry.id   AF-A0A8S4GWQ2-F1
#
_cell.length_a   1.000
_cell.length_b   1.000
_cell.length_c   1.000
_cell.angle_alpha   90.00
_cell.angle_beta   90.00
_cell.angle_gamma   90.00
#
_symmetry.space_group_name_H-M   'P 1'
#
loop_
_entity.id
_entity.type
_entity.pdbx_description
1 polymer ?
#
loop_
_entity_poly.entity_id
_entity_poly.type
_entity_poly.pdbx_seq_one_letter_code
_entity_poly.pdbx_strand_id
1 'polypeptide(L)'
;MAPPRDTAVRYCGYANELGEAFAAWLPVGGVPASYAVAITYVCADTIDKAKKAYKETVAEAPDSPALATAVTQHVAVDTLVWQLLASVAIPGFTIHTIVHYVTEAVELVIRRVESGELPLAPLRDLLAAQPESAELLTKTLPTMVGLAAIPMIVHPIDNTVHKVLDLSLRKMQQRMICDVAGGADAGLQRCQPARLEVQDVLASVEDLYFSDSERKGGNGKQ
;
A
#
# COMPACT_ATOMS: atom_id res chain seq x y z
N MET A 1 1.33 -6.55 -13.23
CA MET A 1 0.47 -5.38 -13.50
C MET A 1 0.71 -4.35 -12.42
N ALA A 2 1.37 -3.23 -12.73
CA ALA A 2 1.60 -2.18 -11.75
C ALA A 2 0.25 -1.55 -11.34
N PRO A 3 -0.02 -1.33 -10.04
CA PRO A 3 -1.23 -0.65 -9.63
C PRO A 3 -1.19 0.78 -10.20
N PRO A 4 -2.31 1.32 -10.73
CA PRO A 4 -2.35 2.73 -11.13
C PRO A 4 -2.21 3.57 -9.85
N ARG A 5 -1.02 4.13 -9.64
CA ARG A 5 -0.62 4.81 -8.41
C ARG A 5 -1.18 6.24 -8.28
N ASP A 6 -1.88 6.74 -9.30
CA ASP A 6 -2.09 8.18 -9.53
C ASP A 6 -3.56 8.64 -9.63
N THR A 7 -4.54 7.83 -9.25
CA THR A 7 -5.95 8.28 -9.27
C THR A 7 -6.30 8.98 -7.96
N ALA A 8 -6.84 10.21 -8.01
CA ALA A 8 -7.28 10.97 -6.84
C ALA A 8 -8.22 10.20 -5.90
N VAL A 9 -8.95 9.22 -6.43
CA VAL A 9 -9.85 8.32 -5.68
C VAL A 9 -9.10 7.48 -4.64
N ARG A 10 -7.80 7.21 -4.85
CA ARG A 10 -6.96 6.47 -3.89
C ARG A 10 -6.83 7.18 -2.55
N TYR A 11 -6.91 8.51 -2.53
CA TYR A 11 -6.87 9.27 -1.28
C TYR A 11 -8.07 9.00 -0.37
N CYS A 12 -9.19 8.50 -0.91
CA CYS A 12 -10.30 8.04 -0.08
C CYS A 12 -9.94 6.83 0.78
N GLY A 13 -8.96 6.02 0.35
CA GLY A 13 -8.42 4.91 1.13
C GLY A 13 -7.61 5.34 2.35
N TYR A 14 -7.22 6.62 2.43
CA TYR A 14 -6.47 7.22 3.54
C TYR A 14 -7.35 8.12 4.43
N ALA A 15 -8.67 7.96 4.35
CA ALA A 15 -9.62 8.77 5.12
C ALA A 15 -9.49 8.54 6.63
N ASN A 16 -9.15 7.31 7.04
CA ASN A 16 -9.00 6.97 8.46
C ASN A 16 -7.83 7.70 9.12
N GLU A 17 -6.72 7.97 8.42
CA GLU A 17 -5.61 8.76 8.98
C GLU A 17 -6.01 10.20 9.27
N LEU A 18 -6.84 10.80 8.43
CA LEU A 18 -7.43 12.10 8.72
C LEU A 18 -8.34 12.00 9.95
N GLY A 19 -9.15 10.94 10.04
CA GLY A 19 -9.96 10.68 11.24
C GLY A 19 -9.13 10.61 12.52
N GLU A 20 -8.05 9.83 12.51
CA GLU A 20 -7.14 9.67 13.65
C GLU A 20 -6.41 10.98 13.98
N ALA A 21 -5.96 11.73 12.98
CA ALA A 21 -5.34 13.04 13.19
C ALA A 21 -6.32 14.04 13.83
N PHE A 22 -7.57 14.05 13.39
CA PHE A 22 -8.62 14.94 13.88
C PHE A 22 -9.46 14.36 15.03
N ALA A 23 -9.04 13.27 15.66
CA ALA A 23 -9.84 12.56 16.67
C ALA A 23 -10.35 13.49 17.79
N ALA A 24 -9.55 14.48 18.18
CA ALA A 24 -9.88 15.46 19.21
C ALA A 24 -10.97 16.48 18.83
N TRP A 25 -11.26 16.61 17.52
CA TRP A 25 -12.22 17.56 16.94
C TRP A 25 -13.51 16.89 16.45
N LEU A 26 -13.50 15.56 16.33
CA LEU A 26 -14.62 14.81 15.79
C LEU A 26 -15.62 14.45 16.89
N PRO A 27 -16.93 14.42 16.57
CA PRO A 27 -17.93 13.89 17.50
C PRO A 27 -17.71 12.40 17.74
N VAL A 28 -18.37 11.86 18.77
CA VAL A 28 -18.39 10.42 19.03
C VAL A 28 -18.89 9.69 17.78
N GLY A 29 -18.03 8.87 17.19
CA GLY A 29 -18.31 8.15 15.93
C GLY A 29 -17.65 8.73 14.68
N GLY A 30 -17.05 9.93 14.74
CA GLY A 30 -16.37 10.52 13.58
C GLY A 30 -15.14 9.72 13.12
N VAL A 31 -14.33 9.20 14.04
CA VAL A 31 -13.22 8.29 13.71
C VAL A 31 -13.75 6.99 13.06
N PRO A 32 -14.68 6.23 13.65
CA PRO A 32 -15.31 5.10 12.98
C PRO A 32 -15.88 5.40 11.58
N ALA A 33 -16.52 6.56 11.40
CA ALA A 33 -17.04 6.96 10.09
C ALA A 33 -15.92 7.13 9.05
N SER A 34 -14.76 7.66 9.43
CA SER A 34 -13.60 7.76 8.54
C SER A 34 -13.05 6.39 8.10
N TYR A 35 -13.03 5.40 9.00
CA TYR A 35 -12.71 4.01 8.65
C TYR A 35 -13.75 3.41 7.71
N ALA A 36 -15.03 3.69 7.91
CA ALA A 36 -16.08 3.20 7.01
C ALA A 36 -15.89 3.73 5.58
N VAL A 37 -15.49 5.01 5.41
CA VAL A 37 -15.16 5.58 4.11
C VAL A 37 -13.98 4.85 3.46
N ALA A 38 -12.88 4.66 4.21
CA ALA A 38 -11.69 3.99 3.70
C ALA A 38 -11.98 2.53 3.31
N ILE A 39 -12.66 1.77 4.16
CA ILE A 39 -13.05 0.37 3.89
C ILE A 39 -13.99 0.29 2.67
N THR A 40 -14.92 1.23 2.52
CA THR A 40 -15.81 1.27 1.35
C THR A 40 -15.01 1.43 0.05
N TYR A 41 -14.02 2.32 0.05
CA TYR A 41 -13.10 2.47 -1.09
C TYR A 41 -12.33 1.18 -1.37
N VAL A 42 -11.77 0.54 -0.34
CA VAL A 42 -11.03 -0.73 -0.49
C VAL A 42 -11.90 -1.84 -1.09
N CYS A 43 -13.15 -1.95 -0.64
CA CYS A 43 -14.11 -2.89 -1.21
C CYS A 43 -14.41 -2.59 -2.68
N ALA A 44 -14.61 -1.32 -3.03
CA ALA A 44 -14.87 -0.91 -4.40
C ALA A 44 -13.69 -1.21 -5.34
N ASP A 45 -12.46 -0.90 -4.93
CA ASP A 45 -11.25 -1.22 -5.70
C ASP A 45 -11.06 -2.73 -5.85
N THR A 46 -11.28 -3.50 -4.77
CA THR A 46 -11.21 -4.97 -4.81
C THR A 46 -12.19 -5.55 -5.83
N ILE A 47 -13.43 -5.06 -5.85
CA ILE A 47 -14.46 -5.51 -6.80
C ILE A 47 -14.08 -5.13 -8.24
N ASP A 48 -13.56 -3.92 -8.46
CA ASP A 48 -13.11 -3.48 -9.79
C ASP A 48 -11.98 -4.37 -10.33
N LYS A 49 -10.94 -4.61 -9.51
CA LYS A 49 -9.83 -5.50 -9.88
C LYS A 49 -10.27 -6.93 -10.12
N ALA A 50 -11.14 -7.47 -9.26
CA ALA A 50 -11.68 -8.81 -9.42
C ALA A 50 -12.48 -8.97 -10.73
N LYS A 51 -13.38 -8.01 -11.03
CA LYS A 51 -14.15 -8.02 -12.29
C LYS A 51 -13.26 -7.92 -13.53
N LYS A 52 -12.20 -7.10 -13.46
CA LYS A 52 -11.21 -6.98 -14.54
C LYS A 52 -10.45 -8.29 -14.74
N ALA A 53 -9.95 -8.88 -13.66
CA ALA A 53 -9.23 -10.15 -13.71
C ALA A 53 -10.08 -11.30 -14.28
N TYR A 54 -11.36 -11.34 -13.92
CA TYR A 54 -12.31 -12.31 -14.47
C TYR A 54 -12.42 -12.17 -15.99
N LYS A 55 -12.69 -10.96 -16.48
CA LYS A 55 -12.86 -10.67 -17.92
C LYS A 55 -11.60 -11.00 -18.72
N GLU A 56 -10.43 -10.61 -18.22
CA GLU A 56 -9.13 -10.91 -18.85
C GLU A 56 -8.89 -12.43 -18.91
N THR A 57 -9.16 -13.15 -17.82
CA THR A 57 -8.93 -14.60 -17.77
C THR A 57 -9.92 -15.38 -18.66
N VAL A 58 -11.18 -14.95 -18.75
CA VAL A 58 -12.15 -15.53 -19.69
C VAL A 58 -11.74 -15.28 -21.14
N ALA A 59 -11.15 -14.12 -21.45
CA ALA A 59 -10.63 -13.83 -22.79
C ALA A 59 -9.38 -14.66 -23.13
N GLU A 60 -8.50 -14.92 -22.15
CA GLU A 60 -7.29 -15.74 -22.33
C GLU A 60 -7.57 -17.25 -22.36
N ALA A 61 -8.50 -17.74 -21.52
CA ALA A 61 -8.81 -19.16 -21.34
C ALA A 61 -10.33 -19.41 -21.34
N PRO A 62 -11.02 -19.25 -22.48
CA PRO A 62 -12.48 -19.31 -22.58
C PRO A 62 -13.07 -20.68 -22.19
N ASP A 63 -12.32 -21.76 -22.38
CA ASP A 63 -12.76 -23.14 -22.09
C ASP A 63 -12.65 -23.50 -20.59
N SER A 64 -12.14 -22.61 -19.74
CA SER A 64 -11.85 -22.88 -18.33
C SER A 64 -12.51 -21.90 -17.37
N PRO A 65 -13.84 -21.95 -17.17
CA PRO A 65 -14.54 -21.05 -16.23
C PRO A 65 -14.11 -21.22 -14.77
N ALA A 66 -13.67 -22.41 -14.39
CA ALA A 66 -13.11 -22.68 -13.06
C ALA A 66 -11.80 -21.91 -12.82
N LEU A 67 -10.94 -21.81 -13.84
CA LEU A 67 -9.69 -21.07 -13.78
C LEU A 67 -9.94 -19.55 -13.67
N ALA A 68 -10.90 -19.02 -14.43
CA ALA A 68 -11.32 -17.63 -14.30
C ALA A 68 -11.83 -17.30 -12.89
N THR A 69 -12.59 -18.21 -12.29
CA THR A 69 -13.06 -18.06 -10.91
C THR A 69 -11.90 -18.07 -9.90
N ALA A 70 -10.99 -19.03 -10.01
CA ALA A 70 -9.82 -19.13 -9.13
C ALA A 70 -8.96 -17.86 -9.21
N VAL A 71 -8.60 -17.43 -10.43
CA VAL A 71 -7.85 -16.19 -10.65
C VAL A 71 -8.54 -14.97 -10.03
N THR A 72 -9.86 -14.88 -10.21
CA THR A 72 -10.66 -13.76 -9.67
C THR A 72 -10.60 -13.73 -8.16
N GLN A 73 -10.76 -14.89 -7.50
CA GLN A 73 -10.64 -15.00 -6.05
C GLN A 73 -9.24 -14.60 -5.57
N HIS A 74 -8.19 -15.02 -6.28
CA HIS A 74 -6.82 -14.65 -5.93
C HIS A 74 -6.55 -13.16 -6.02
N VAL A 75 -6.97 -12.52 -7.13
CA VAL A 75 -6.82 -11.07 -7.29
C VAL A 75 -7.63 -10.31 -6.25
N ALA A 76 -8.84 -10.78 -5.93
CA ALA A 76 -9.66 -10.18 -4.89
C ALA A 76 -8.96 -10.26 -3.52
N VAL A 77 -8.41 -11.42 -3.15
CA VAL A 77 -7.70 -11.60 -1.88
C VAL A 77 -6.41 -10.78 -1.83
N ASP A 78 -5.58 -10.80 -2.89
CA ASP A 78 -4.35 -9.98 -2.93
C ASP A 78 -4.66 -8.49 -2.79
N THR A 79 -5.64 -8.01 -3.57
CA THR A 79 -6.04 -6.59 -3.55
C THR A 79 -6.59 -6.20 -2.18
N LEU A 80 -7.49 -7.00 -1.61
CA LEU A 80 -8.10 -6.73 -0.32
C LEU A 80 -7.05 -6.69 0.80
N VAL A 81 -6.18 -7.70 0.87
CA VAL A 81 -5.14 -7.78 1.89
C VAL A 81 -4.16 -6.63 1.74
N TRP A 82 -3.71 -6.35 0.51
CA TRP A 82 -2.79 -5.25 0.26
C TRP A 82 -3.40 -3.91 0.63
N GLN A 83 -4.62 -3.62 0.18
CA GLN A 83 -5.31 -2.35 0.45
C GLN A 83 -5.61 -2.17 1.94
N LEU A 84 -6.10 -3.21 2.63
CA LEU A 84 -6.38 -3.12 4.07
C LEU A 84 -5.11 -2.87 4.86
N LEU A 85 -3.98 -3.49 4.51
CA LEU A 85 -2.72 -3.28 5.22
C LEU A 85 -2.07 -1.94 4.88
N ALA A 86 -1.98 -1.60 3.58
CA ALA A 86 -1.25 -0.45 3.09
C ALA A 86 -1.99 0.88 3.29
N SER A 87 -3.34 0.86 3.29
CA SER A 87 -4.15 2.06 3.35
C SER A 87 -4.87 2.24 4.70
N VAL A 88 -5.32 1.15 5.33
CA VAL A 88 -6.19 1.26 6.51
C VAL A 88 -5.45 0.94 7.82
N ALA A 89 -4.95 -0.29 7.94
CA ALA A 89 -4.49 -0.82 9.21
C ALA A 89 -3.17 -0.20 9.68
N ILE A 90 -2.12 -0.26 8.86
CA ILE A 90 -0.78 0.19 9.28
C ILE A 90 -0.71 1.71 9.38
N PRO A 91 -1.15 2.49 8.38
CA PRO A 91 -1.14 3.95 8.48
C PRO A 91 -2.07 4.46 9.59
N GLY A 92 -3.29 3.93 9.68
CA GLY A 92 -4.26 4.31 10.71
C GLY A 92 -3.72 4.11 12.12
N PHE A 93 -3.18 2.91 12.41
CA PHE A 93 -2.54 2.62 13.69
C PHE A 93 -1.35 3.53 13.99
N THR A 94 -0.54 3.84 12.97
CA THR A 94 0.62 4.72 13.11
C THR A 94 0.21 6.13 13.50
N ILE A 95 -0.76 6.72 12.80
CA ILE A 95 -1.25 8.07 13.12
C ILE A 95 -1.93 8.09 14.48
N HIS A 96 -2.75 7.09 14.81
CA HIS A 96 -3.35 6.95 16.13
C HIS A 96 -2.28 7.00 17.23
N THR A 97 -1.22 6.22 17.05
CA THR A 97 -0.11 6.12 18.00
C THR A 97 0.65 7.44 18.14
N ILE A 98 0.95 8.12 17.02
CA ILE A 98 1.60 9.43 17.02
C ILE A 98 0.74 10.46 17.77
N VAL A 99 -0.54 10.58 17.40
CA VAL A 99 -1.47 11.53 18.03
C VAL A 99 -1.58 11.26 19.53
N HIS A 100 -1.75 10.00 19.92
CA HIS A 100 -1.82 9.62 21.33
C HIS A 100 -0.59 10.07 22.12
N TYR A 101 0.61 9.70 21.66
CA TYR A 101 1.83 10.07 22.38
C TYR A 101 2.12 11.57 22.37
N VAL A 102 1.75 12.30 21.31
CA VAL A 102 1.88 13.75 21.29
C VAL A 102 0.90 14.39 22.26
N THR A 103 -0.34 13.91 22.35
CA THR A 103 -1.32 14.37 23.36
C THR A 103 -0.77 14.19 24.77
N GLU A 104 -0.31 12.98 25.12
CA GLU A 104 0.27 12.69 26.44
C GLU A 104 1.49 13.57 26.73
N ALA A 105 2.37 13.78 25.74
CA ALA A 105 3.54 14.65 25.90
C ALA A 105 3.13 16.12 26.15
N VAL A 106 2.14 16.64 25.43
CA VAL A 106 1.63 18.00 25.62
C VAL A 106 1.00 18.16 27.00
N GLU A 107 0.17 17.21 27.42
CA GLU A 107 -0.42 17.24 28.76
C GLU A 107 0.64 17.21 29.86
N LEU A 108 1.68 16.37 29.72
CA LEU A 108 2.79 16.34 30.66
C LEU A 108 3.56 17.66 30.72
N VAL A 109 3.73 18.35 29.58
CA VAL A 109 4.38 19.67 29.54
C VAL A 109 3.49 20.71 30.24
N ILE A 110 2.20 20.75 29.94
CA ILE A 110 1.26 21.68 30.58
C ILE A 110 1.24 21.48 32.10
N ARG A 111 1.13 20.24 32.57
CA ARG A 111 1.14 19.91 34.01
C ARG A 111 2.43 20.35 34.71
N ARG A 112 3.59 20.21 34.06
CA ARG A 112 4.88 20.67 34.59
C ARG A 112 5.04 22.20 34.61
N VAL A 113 4.42 22.89 33.66
CA VAL A 113 4.38 24.36 33.63
C VAL A 113 3.48 24.89 34.73
N GLU A 114 2.32 24.27 34.95
CA GLU A 114 1.39 24.61 36.02
C GLU A 114 1.96 24.29 37.42
N SER A 115 2.67 23.18 37.58
CA SER A 115 3.34 22.83 38.84
C SER A 115 4.56 23.69 39.17
N GLY A 116 5.02 24.50 38.22
CA GLY A 116 6.21 25.34 38.36
C GLY A 116 7.54 24.58 38.27
N GLU A 117 7.51 23.30 37.89
CA GLU A 117 8.73 22.52 37.62
C GLU A 117 9.48 23.03 36.37
N LEU A 118 8.74 23.54 35.37
CA LEU A 118 9.31 24.07 34.14
C LEU A 118 9.29 25.62 34.17
N PRO A 119 10.43 26.32 34.04
CA PRO A 119 10.51 27.78 34.17
C PRO A 119 10.04 28.54 32.91
N LEU A 120 8.94 28.12 32.30
CA LEU A 120 8.30 28.79 31.16
C LEU A 120 7.25 29.79 31.66
N ALA A 121 7.70 30.85 32.35
CA ALA A 121 6.82 31.87 32.91
C ALA A 121 5.82 32.47 31.89
N PRO A 122 6.22 32.80 30.64
CA PRO A 122 5.27 33.35 29.66
C PRO A 122 4.12 32.38 29.31
N LEU A 123 4.43 31.07 29.23
CA LEU A 123 3.42 30.06 28.92
C LEU A 123 2.52 29.80 30.12
N ARG A 124 3.08 29.76 31.33
CA ARG A 124 2.29 29.62 32.57
C ARG A 124 1.30 30.77 32.73
N ASP A 125 1.75 32.01 32.51
CA ASP A 125 0.91 33.19 32.66
C ASP A 125 -0.18 33.23 31.57
N LEU A 126 0.12 32.79 30.34
CA LEU A 126 -0.88 32.62 29.27
C LEU A 126 -1.94 31.56 29.63
N LEU A 127 -1.51 30.38 30.08
CA LEU A 127 -2.40 29.28 30.48
C LEU A 127 -3.30 29.69 31.66
N ALA A 128 -2.74 30.42 32.63
CA ALA A 128 -3.49 30.96 33.76
C ALA A 128 -4.50 32.05 33.36
N ALA A 129 -4.16 32.88 32.38
CA ALA A 129 -5.04 33.93 31.86
C ALA A 129 -6.15 33.38 30.94
N GLN A 130 -5.89 32.28 30.24
CA GLN A 130 -6.79 31.72 29.23
C GLN A 130 -6.85 30.18 29.33
N PRO A 131 -7.75 29.61 30.14
CA PRO A 131 -7.85 28.16 30.31
C PRO A 131 -8.19 27.41 29.00
N GLU A 132 -8.89 28.07 28.07
CA GLU A 132 -9.19 27.49 26.74
C GLU A 132 -7.93 27.28 25.88
N SER A 133 -6.84 28.01 26.14
CA SER A 133 -5.60 27.83 25.40
C SER A 133 -4.92 26.49 25.69
N ALA A 134 -5.07 25.96 26.91
CA ALA A 134 -4.59 24.63 27.29
C ALA A 134 -5.31 23.55 26.48
N GLU A 135 -6.64 23.62 26.42
CA GLU A 135 -7.46 22.70 25.63
C GLU A 135 -7.17 22.82 24.14
N LEU A 136 -7.00 24.04 23.63
CA LEU A 136 -6.66 24.23 22.23
C LEU A 136 -5.29 23.61 21.89
N LEU A 137 -4.30 23.72 22.78
CA LEU A 137 -2.97 23.13 22.57
C LEU A 137 -3.01 21.61 22.58
N THR A 138 -3.73 21.00 23.52
CA THR A 138 -3.87 19.53 23.60
C THR A 138 -4.63 18.95 22.42
N LYS A 139 -5.51 19.73 21.77
CA LYS A 139 -6.22 19.29 20.55
C LYS A 139 -5.43 19.60 19.27
N THR A 140 -4.90 20.82 19.14
CA THR A 140 -4.31 21.32 17.89
C THR A 140 -2.93 20.73 17.64
N LEU A 141 -2.07 20.64 18.66
CA LEU A 141 -0.70 20.20 18.45
C LEU A 141 -0.62 18.73 18.00
N PRO A 142 -1.32 17.77 18.65
CA PRO A 142 -1.34 16.39 18.17
C PRO A 142 -1.94 16.27 16.77
N THR A 143 -2.99 17.04 16.47
CA THR A 143 -3.59 17.08 15.12
C THR A 143 -2.57 17.51 14.06
N MET A 144 -1.88 18.63 14.31
CA MET A 144 -0.87 19.16 13.37
C MET A 144 0.29 18.19 13.16
N VAL A 145 0.76 17.55 14.23
CA VAL A 145 1.84 16.56 14.13
C VAL A 145 1.37 15.30 13.38
N GLY A 146 0.15 14.83 13.64
CA GLY A 146 -0.47 13.73 12.91
C GLY A 146 -0.57 14.02 11.41
N LEU A 147 -1.08 15.19 11.02
CA LEU A 147 -1.18 15.60 9.62
C LEU A 147 0.20 15.71 8.94
N ALA A 148 1.19 16.27 9.64
CA ALA A 148 2.55 16.37 9.14
C ALA A 148 3.22 14.99 8.96
N ALA A 149 2.81 13.98 9.73
CA ALA A 149 3.35 12.63 9.63
C ALA A 149 2.82 11.86 8.39
N ILE A 150 1.60 12.14 7.92
CA ILE A 150 0.96 11.38 6.82
C ILE A 150 1.85 11.28 5.55
N PRO A 151 2.39 12.38 4.98
CA PRO A 151 3.22 12.30 3.76
C PRO A 151 4.49 11.46 3.96
N MET A 152 5.00 11.36 5.19
CA MET A 152 6.24 10.67 5.51
C MET A 152 6.06 9.16 5.65
N ILE A 153 4.84 8.69 6.00
CA ILE A 153 4.61 7.26 6.30
C ILE A 153 4.09 6.46 5.10
N VAL A 154 3.35 7.07 4.18
CA VAL A 154 2.60 6.34 3.13
C VAL A 154 3.52 5.53 2.21
N HIS A 155 4.52 6.16 1.58
CA HIS A 155 5.36 5.48 0.60
C HIS A 155 6.25 4.35 1.18
N PRO A 156 6.88 4.52 2.36
CA PRO A 156 7.61 3.44 3.01
C PRO A 156 6.72 2.24 3.35
N ILE A 157 5.51 2.49 3.87
CA ILE A 157 4.56 1.43 4.24
C ILE A 157 4.11 0.67 3.00
N ASP A 158 3.65 1.37 1.95
CA ASP A 158 3.20 0.75 0.70
C ASP A 158 4.24 -0.23 0.13
N ASN A 159 5.48 0.23 0.02
CA ASN A 159 6.57 -0.57 -0.54
C ASN A 159 6.92 -1.76 0.37
N THR A 160 6.80 -1.60 1.68
CA THR A 160 7.05 -2.68 2.65
C THR A 160 5.97 -3.75 2.56
N VAL A 161 4.69 -3.36 2.59
CA VAL A 161 3.55 -4.29 2.45
C VAL A 161 3.64 -5.03 1.12
N HIS A 162 3.98 -4.34 0.04
CA HIS A 162 4.16 -4.96 -1.28
C HIS A 162 5.22 -6.08 -1.24
N LYS A 163 6.41 -5.79 -0.71
CA LYS A 163 7.50 -6.77 -0.57
C LYS A 163 7.11 -7.94 0.30
N VAL A 164 6.42 -7.69 1.42
CA VAL A 164 5.95 -8.75 2.32
C VAL A 164 4.99 -9.69 1.59
N LEU A 165 4.04 -9.15 0.82
CA LEU A 165 3.09 -9.97 0.06
C LEU A 165 3.74 -10.69 -1.12
N ASP A 166 4.71 -10.09 -1.80
CA ASP A 166 5.50 -10.75 -2.85
C ASP A 166 6.22 -11.99 -2.33
N LEU A 167 6.82 -11.89 -1.14
CA LEU A 167 7.58 -12.98 -0.54
C LEU A 167 6.69 -14.06 0.09
N SER A 168 5.44 -13.73 0.44
CA SER A 168 4.52 -14.63 1.14
C SER A 168 3.34 -15.05 0.25
N LEU A 169 2.28 -14.24 0.25
CA LEU A 169 0.98 -14.55 -0.33
C LEU A 169 1.07 -14.80 -1.84
N ARG A 170 1.78 -13.94 -2.58
CA ARG A 170 1.81 -14.00 -4.05
C ARG A 170 2.56 -15.21 -4.57
N LYS A 171 3.64 -15.62 -3.89
CA LYS A 171 4.37 -16.86 -4.20
C LYS A 171 3.50 -18.10 -4.02
N MET A 172 2.69 -18.13 -2.95
CA MET A 172 1.74 -19.21 -2.72
C MET A 172 0.63 -19.21 -3.78
N GLN A 173 0.04 -18.04 -4.06
CA GLN A 173 -1.04 -17.89 -5.03
C GLN A 173 -0.61 -18.26 -6.44
N GLN A 174 0.61 -17.90 -6.85
CA GLN A 174 1.13 -18.23 -8.17
C GLN A 174 1.23 -19.74 -8.37
N ARG A 175 1.71 -20.49 -7.36
CA ARG A 175 1.68 -21.96 -7.38
C ARG A 175 0.25 -22.51 -7.50
N MET A 176 -0.70 -21.97 -6.75
CA MET A 176 -2.08 -22.44 -6.81
C MET A 176 -2.71 -22.20 -8.19
N ILE A 177 -2.51 -21.03 -8.80
CA ILE A 177 -3.08 -20.71 -10.11
C ILE A 177 -2.41 -21.53 -11.21
N CYS A 178 -1.08 -21.56 -11.23
CA CYS A 178 -0.33 -22.11 -12.34
C CYS A 178 -0.23 -23.63 -12.30
N ASP A 179 -0.04 -24.21 -11.10
CA ASP A 179 0.21 -25.64 -10.94
C ASP A 179 -1.07 -26.41 -10.57
N VAL A 180 -1.95 -25.85 -9.72
CA VAL A 180 -3.12 -26.56 -9.18
C VAL A 180 -4.39 -26.29 -9.99
N ALA A 181 -4.63 -25.05 -10.38
CA ALA A 181 -5.83 -24.66 -11.13
C ALA A 181 -5.68 -24.89 -12.65
N GLY A 182 -4.55 -25.43 -13.12
CA GLY A 182 -4.28 -25.69 -14.55
C GLY A 182 -3.95 -24.44 -15.36
N GLY A 183 -3.53 -23.35 -14.71
CA GLY A 183 -3.23 -22.09 -15.38
C GLY A 183 -2.05 -22.16 -16.36
N ALA A 184 -1.05 -23.00 -16.06
CA ALA A 184 0.06 -23.24 -16.98
C ALA A 184 -0.40 -23.99 -18.25
N ASP A 185 -1.24 -25.01 -18.09
CA ASP A 185 -1.79 -25.82 -19.19
C ASP A 185 -2.75 -25.00 -20.06
N ALA A 186 -3.48 -24.07 -19.46
CA ALA A 186 -4.33 -23.10 -20.16
C ALA A 186 -3.55 -21.95 -20.83
N GLY A 187 -2.21 -21.93 -20.73
CA GLY A 187 -1.37 -20.95 -21.41
C GLY A 187 -1.43 -19.54 -20.85
N LEU A 188 -1.87 -19.34 -19.59
CA LEU A 188 -1.96 -18.02 -18.97
C LEU A 188 -0.59 -17.33 -18.97
N GLN A 189 -0.53 -16.07 -19.42
CA GLN A 189 0.72 -15.31 -19.50
C GLN A 189 1.43 -15.19 -18.15
N ARG A 190 0.68 -15.07 -17.05
CA ARG A 190 1.21 -14.99 -15.68
C ARG A 190 1.90 -16.27 -15.18
N CYS A 191 1.63 -17.40 -15.85
CA CYS A 191 2.15 -18.71 -15.53
C CYS A 191 3.29 -19.12 -16.45
N GLN A 192 3.57 -18.34 -17.49
CA GLN A 192 4.78 -18.54 -18.25
C GLN A 192 5.96 -18.20 -17.33
N PRO A 193 6.98 -19.08 -17.23
CA PRO A 193 8.25 -18.66 -16.66
C PRO A 193 8.69 -17.40 -17.41
N ALA A 194 9.50 -16.52 -16.81
CA ALA A 194 10.06 -15.36 -17.49
C ALA A 194 10.87 -15.81 -18.74
N ARG A 195 10.17 -16.07 -19.84
CA ARG A 195 10.66 -16.74 -21.05
C ARG A 195 11.10 -15.73 -22.11
N LEU A 196 11.13 -14.45 -21.74
CA LEU A 196 11.51 -13.37 -22.66
C LEU A 196 12.92 -12.84 -22.42
N GLU A 197 13.56 -13.09 -21.27
CA GLU A 197 14.96 -12.65 -21.12
C GLU A 197 15.97 -13.73 -21.53
N VAL A 198 15.70 -15.02 -21.30
CA VAL A 198 16.70 -16.06 -21.59
C VAL A 198 16.67 -16.51 -23.05
N GLN A 199 15.49 -16.59 -23.69
CA GLN A 199 15.41 -17.02 -25.10
C GLN A 199 15.82 -15.91 -26.08
N ASP A 200 15.51 -14.63 -25.80
CA ASP A 200 15.96 -13.51 -26.64
C ASP A 200 17.45 -13.22 -26.46
N VAL A 201 18.01 -13.45 -25.26
CA VAL A 201 19.46 -13.41 -25.02
C VAL A 201 20.16 -14.60 -25.69
N LEU A 202 19.61 -15.81 -25.61
CA LEU A 202 20.21 -16.97 -26.27
C LEU A 202 20.15 -16.86 -27.80
N ALA A 203 19.03 -16.37 -28.36
CA ALA A 203 18.92 -16.11 -29.80
C ALA A 203 19.88 -14.99 -30.26
N SER A 204 20.02 -13.90 -29.48
CA SER A 204 21.00 -12.85 -29.76
C SER A 204 22.45 -13.35 -29.65
N VAL A 205 22.73 -14.26 -28.72
CA VAL A 205 24.06 -14.84 -28.53
C VAL A 205 24.38 -15.86 -29.63
N GLU A 206 23.41 -16.65 -30.09
CA GLU A 206 23.56 -17.55 -31.24
C GLU A 206 23.81 -16.76 -32.53
N ASP A 207 23.08 -15.67 -32.78
CA ASP A 207 23.31 -14.81 -33.95
C ASP A 207 24.69 -14.13 -33.93
N LEU A 208 25.17 -13.73 -32.74
CA LEU A 208 26.52 -13.18 -32.56
C LEU A 208 27.62 -14.24 -32.76
N TYR A 209 27.41 -15.49 -32.32
CA TYR A 209 28.38 -16.57 -32.48
C TYR A 209 28.42 -17.14 -33.90
N PHE A 210 27.26 -17.26 -34.58
CA PHE A 210 27.22 -17.76 -35.95
C PHE A 210 27.70 -16.73 -36.99
N SER A 211 27.46 -15.43 -36.78
CA SER A 211 27.99 -14.36 -37.66
C SER A 211 29.52 -14.25 -37.65
N ASP A 212 30.18 -14.60 -36.54
CA ASP A 212 31.63 -14.52 -36.39
C ASP A 212 32.36 -15.75 -36.94
N SER A 213 31.67 -16.90 -37.02
CA SER A 213 32.21 -18.14 -37.61
C SER A 213 32.29 -18.08 -39.14
N GLU A 214 31.32 -17.43 -39.81
CA GLU A 214 31.36 -17.25 -41.27
C GLU A 214 32.41 -16.21 -41.70
N ARG A 215 32.68 -15.21 -40.86
CA ARG A 215 33.71 -14.18 -41.14
C ARG A 215 35.15 -14.70 -41.05
N LYS A 216 35.40 -15.75 -40.27
CA LYS A 216 36.75 -16.35 -40.13
C LYS A 216 37.05 -17.49 -41.12
N GLY A 217 36.05 -17.99 -41.86
CA GLY A 217 36.25 -18.97 -42.92
C GLY A 217 36.62 -18.39 -44.30
N GLY A 218 36.47 -17.08 -44.49
CA GLY A 218 36.51 -16.43 -45.81
C GLY A 218 37.84 -15.76 -46.21
N ASN A 219 38.92 -15.90 -45.44
CA ASN A 219 40.19 -15.24 -45.79
C ASN A 219 41.40 -16.18 -45.62
N GLY A 220 41.52 -17.13 -46.53
CA GLY A 220 42.61 -18.10 -46.55
C GLY A 220 42.61 -18.92 -47.82
N LYS A 221 42.83 -18.26 -48.97
CA LYS A 221 43.36 -18.84 -50.22
C LYS A 221 43.70 -17.71 -51.20
N GLN A 222 44.96 -17.28 -51.14
CA GLN A 222 45.75 -17.06 -52.36
C GLN A 222 46.00 -18.43 -53.01
#